data_AF-K2F8Z9-F1
#
_entry.id   AF-K2F8Z9-F1
#
_cell.length_a   1.000
_cell.length_b   1.000
_cell.length_c   1.000
_cell.angle_alpha   90.00
_cell.angle_beta   90.00
_cell.angle_gamma   90.00
#
_symmetry.space_group_name_H-M   'P 1'
#
loop_
_entity.id
_entity.type
_entity.pdbx_description
1 polymer ?
#
loop_
_entity_poly.entity_id
_entity_poly.type
_entity_poly.pdbx_seq_one_letter_code
_entity_poly.pdbx_strand_id
1 'polypeptide(L)'
;MNWSFKNWRRRYALRHAALPDVAWQAAISGLPVLHGLAEDELLRLRELTTLFLNEKQLVAAGGFPLDDDMRIKIAAQACLPI
;
A
#
# COMPACT_ATOMS: atom_id res chain seq x y z
N MET A 1 -1.51 -8.56 25.78
CA MET A 1 -0.60 -9.55 25.16
C MET A 1 -0.74 -9.71 23.62
N ASN A 2 -1.50 -8.88 22.91
CA ASN A 2 -1.71 -9.01 21.44
C ASN A 2 -0.71 -8.26 20.54
N TRP A 3 0.17 -7.44 21.12
CA TRP A 3 1.08 -6.57 20.36
C TRP A 3 2.18 -7.37 19.64
N SER A 4 2.69 -8.43 20.28
CA SER A 4 3.76 -9.27 19.72
C SER A 4 3.30 -9.99 18.44
N PHE A 5 2.09 -10.56 18.45
CA PHE A 5 1.54 -11.27 17.28
C PHE A 5 1.22 -10.34 16.12
N LYS A 6 0.62 -9.16 16.38
CA LYS A 6 0.35 -8.15 15.35
C LYS A 6 1.64 -7.68 14.67
N ASN A 7 2.68 -7.41 15.45
CA ASN A 7 3.98 -6.98 14.92
C ASN A 7 4.72 -8.09 14.18
N TRP A 8 4.59 -9.35 14.61
CA TRP A 8 5.10 -10.48 13.85
C TRP A 8 4.41 -10.59 12.49
N ARG A 9 3.07 -10.53 12.44
CA ARG A 9 2.30 -10.62 11.20
C ARG A 9 2.63 -9.48 10.23
N ARG A 10 2.79 -8.25 10.72
CA ARG A 10 3.21 -7.11 9.89
C ARG A 10 4.61 -7.29 9.31
N ARG A 11 5.57 -7.75 10.12
CA ARG A 11 6.93 -8.06 9.63
C ARG A 11 6.93 -9.19 8.59
N TYR A 12 6.08 -10.19 8.78
CA TYR A 12 5.89 -11.24 7.79
C TYR A 12 5.31 -10.69 6.48
N ALA A 13 4.24 -9.87 6.54
CA ALA A 13 3.63 -9.26 5.37
C ALA A 13 4.62 -8.36 4.60
N LEU A 14 5.41 -7.53 5.28
CA LEU A 14 6.43 -6.70 4.62
C LEU A 14 7.54 -7.52 3.94
N ARG A 15 7.82 -8.74 4.42
CA ARG A 15 8.82 -9.63 3.79
C ARG A 15 8.28 -10.42 2.62
N HIS A 16 7.02 -10.85 2.68
CA HIS A 16 6.45 -11.82 1.74
C HIS A 16 5.43 -11.23 0.76
N ALA A 17 4.89 -10.05 1.05
CA ALA A 17 3.85 -9.40 0.26
C ALA A 17 4.23 -7.96 -0.12
N ALA A 18 5.52 -7.60 -0.03
CA ALA A 18 6.00 -6.32 -0.52
C ALA A 18 5.56 -6.10 -1.96
N LEU A 19 4.98 -4.92 -2.24
CA LEU A 19 4.62 -4.54 -3.60
C LEU A 19 5.83 -4.65 -4.51
N PRO A 20 5.77 -5.29 -5.69
CA PRO A 20 6.88 -5.32 -6.64
C PRO A 20 7.29 -3.90 -7.06
N ASP A 21 8.59 -3.65 -7.26
CA ASP A 21 9.10 -2.31 -7.61
C ASP A 21 8.40 -1.73 -8.82
N VAL A 22 8.22 -2.54 -9.88
CA VAL A 22 7.58 -2.11 -11.12
C VAL A 22 6.13 -1.68 -10.90
N ALA A 23 5.34 -2.45 -10.14
CA ALA A 23 3.95 -2.13 -9.84
C ALA A 23 3.84 -0.88 -8.94
N TRP A 24 4.75 -0.75 -7.98
CA TRP A 24 4.82 0.43 -7.11
C TRP A 24 5.15 1.71 -7.91
N GLN A 25 6.18 1.67 -8.75
CA GLN A 25 6.61 2.83 -9.54
C GLN A 25 5.55 3.25 -10.55
N ALA A 26 4.92 2.28 -11.24
CA ALA A 26 3.82 2.57 -12.16
C ALA A 26 2.66 3.26 -11.42
N ALA A 27 2.30 2.78 -10.23
CA ALA A 27 1.21 3.37 -9.45
C ALA A 27 1.51 4.81 -9.02
N ILE A 28 2.68 5.07 -8.41
CA ILE A 28 3.00 6.41 -7.88
C ILE A 28 3.28 7.44 -8.98
N SER A 29 3.78 7.03 -10.15
CA SER A 29 3.95 7.93 -11.29
C SER A 29 2.64 8.53 -11.80
N GLY A 30 1.52 7.85 -11.53
CA GLY A 30 0.17 8.29 -11.88
C GLY A 30 -0.52 9.12 -10.79
N LEU A 31 0.16 9.44 -9.69
CA LEU A 31 -0.42 10.11 -8.52
C LEU A 31 0.30 11.44 -8.22
N PRO A 32 -0.13 12.56 -8.84
CA PRO A 32 0.50 13.87 -8.61
C PRO A 32 0.54 14.31 -7.15
N VAL A 33 -0.41 13.84 -6.33
CA VAL A 33 -0.46 14.11 -4.89
C VAL A 33 0.78 13.59 -4.14
N LEU A 34 1.52 12.64 -4.72
CA LEU A 34 2.72 12.06 -4.13
C LEU A 34 4.02 12.73 -4.58
N HIS A 35 3.99 13.62 -5.57
CA HIS A 35 5.21 14.21 -6.16
C HIS A 35 6.03 15.09 -5.19
N GLY A 36 5.42 15.54 -4.08
CA GLY A 36 6.10 16.35 -3.07
C GLY A 36 6.79 15.55 -1.97
N LEU A 37 6.64 14.22 -1.96
CA LEU A 37 7.21 13.37 -0.92
C LEU A 37 8.70 13.11 -1.17
N ALA A 38 9.48 13.15 -0.10
CA ALA A 38 10.87 12.71 -0.10
C ALA A 38 10.98 11.18 -0.30
N GLU A 39 12.18 10.69 -0.61
CA GLU A 39 12.40 9.28 -0.90
C GLU A 39 12.08 8.38 0.31
N ASP A 40 12.43 8.81 1.52
CA ASP A 40 12.11 8.11 2.77
C ASP A 40 10.61 8.09 3.07
N GLU A 41 9.90 9.18 2.76
CA GLU A 41 8.44 9.26 2.81
C GLU A 41 7.78 8.28 1.81
N LEU A 42 8.31 8.19 0.57
CA LEU A 42 7.83 7.22 -0.43
C LEU A 42 8.09 5.77 -0.02
N LEU A 43 9.26 5.48 0.56
CA LEU A 43 9.57 4.16 1.11
C LEU A 43 8.60 3.81 2.24
N ARG A 44 8.35 4.76 3.14
CA ARG A 44 7.41 4.59 4.24
C ARG A 44 5.98 4.37 3.75
N LEU A 45 5.56 5.14 2.75
CA LEU A 45 4.26 5.00 2.12
C LEU A 45 4.09 3.61 1.50
N ARG A 46 5.12 3.08 0.84
CA ARG A 46 5.09 1.73 0.25
C ARG A 46 4.89 0.64 1.30
N GLU A 47 5.57 0.75 2.44
CA GLU A 47 5.38 -0.18 3.57
C GLU A 47 3.94 -0.13 4.09
N LEU A 48 3.40 1.08 4.31
CA LEU A 48 2.04 1.27 4.78
C LEU A 48 1.01 0.74 3.78
N THR A 49 1.22 1.02 2.49
CA THR A 49 0.38 0.53 1.38
C THR A 49 0.37 -1.00 1.33
N THR A 50 1.54 -1.63 1.45
CA THR A 50 1.69 -3.08 1.51
C THR A 50 0.89 -3.67 2.68
N LEU A 51 1.04 -3.08 3.87
CA LEU A 51 0.30 -3.51 5.05
C LEU A 51 -1.20 -3.29 4.89
N PHE A 52 -1.63 -2.18 4.30
CA PHE A 52 -3.03 -1.88 4.06
C PHE A 52 -3.68 -2.95 3.18
N LEU A 53 -3.04 -3.29 2.05
CA LEU A 53 -3.53 -4.32 1.12
C LEU A 53 -3.56 -5.72 1.73
N ASN A 54 -2.66 -6.02 2.68
CA ASN A 54 -2.66 -7.28 3.41
C ASN A 54 -3.72 -7.32 4.53
N GLU A 55 -3.99 -6.19 5.19
CA GLU A 55 -4.89 -6.09 6.34
C GLU A 55 -6.34 -5.76 5.97
N LYS A 56 -6.59 -5.22 4.77
CA LYS A 56 -7.89 -4.75 4.31
C LYS A 56 -8.30 -5.41 3.00
N GLN A 57 -9.61 -5.58 2.81
CA GLN A 57 -10.19 -5.96 1.53
C GLN A 57 -10.74 -4.72 0.84
N LEU A 58 -10.28 -4.48 -0.39
CA LEU A 58 -10.87 -3.47 -1.28
C LEU A 58 -11.92 -4.13 -2.15
N VAL A 59 -13.15 -3.63 -2.08
CA VAL A 59 -14.30 -4.10 -2.84
C VAL A 59 -14.88 -2.90 -3.58
N ALA A 60 -15.01 -3.01 -4.90
CA ALA A 60 -15.64 -1.97 -5.70
C ALA A 60 -17.16 -2.07 -5.63
N ALA A 61 -17.83 -0.92 -5.70
CA ALA A 61 -19.28 -0.86 -5.76
C ALA A 61 -19.81 -1.38 -7.11
N GLY A 62 -20.99 -1.99 -7.10
CA GLY A 62 -21.71 -2.35 -8.32
C GLY A 62 -21.03 -3.41 -9.20
N GLY A 63 -20.11 -4.22 -8.66
CA GLY A 63 -19.42 -5.27 -9.43
C GLY A 63 -18.35 -4.73 -10.39
N PHE A 64 -17.96 -3.46 -10.26
CA PHE A 64 -16.88 -2.89 -11.07
C PHE A 64 -15.57 -3.67 -10.86
N PRO A 65 -14.85 -4.07 -11.91
CA PRO A 65 -13.60 -4.81 -11.78
C PRO A 65 -12.52 -3.89 -11.20
N LEU A 66 -11.98 -4.24 -10.05
CA LEU A 66 -10.89 -3.50 -9.41
C LEU A 66 -9.56 -4.19 -9.72
N ASP A 67 -8.80 -3.63 -10.65
CA ASP A 67 -7.48 -4.14 -11.01
C ASP A 67 -6.42 -3.81 -9.94
N ASP A 68 -5.25 -4.45 -10.05
CA ASP A 68 -4.19 -4.33 -9.06
C ASP A 68 -3.57 -2.92 -9.00
N ASP A 69 -3.47 -2.21 -10.14
CA ASP A 69 -2.95 -0.84 -10.18
C ASP A 69 -3.88 0.12 -9.43
N MET A 70 -5.18 0.02 -9.65
CA MET A 70 -6.21 0.76 -8.93
C MET A 70 -6.16 0.46 -7.43
N ARG A 71 -6.00 -0.82 -7.04
CA ARG A 71 -5.88 -1.21 -5.63
C ARG A 71 -4.68 -0.55 -4.96
N ILE A 72 -3.53 -0.55 -5.63
CA ILE A 72 -2.31 0.10 -5.12
C ILE A 72 -2.53 1.61 -4.99
N LYS A 73 -3.09 2.27 -6.02
CA LYS A 73 -3.35 3.71 -6.00
C LYS A 73 -4.33 4.12 -4.90
N ILE A 74 -5.40 3.35 -4.67
CA ILE A 74 -6.36 3.60 -3.59
C ILE A 74 -5.69 3.43 -2.23
N ALA A 75 -4.96 2.33 -2.03
CA ALA A 75 -4.27 2.08 -0.77
C ALA A 75 -3.20 3.14 -0.47
N ALA A 76 -2.43 3.57 -1.47
CA ALA A 76 -1.42 4.62 -1.31
C ALA A 76 -2.05 5.95 -0.85
N GLN A 77 -3.14 6.37 -1.48
CA GLN A 77 -3.86 7.58 -1.08
C GLN A 77 -4.50 7.45 0.32
N ALA A 78 -5.06 6.28 0.64
CA ALA A 78 -5.67 6.00 1.95
C ALA A 78 -4.65 5.95 3.10
N CYS A 79 -3.37 5.76 2.79
CA CYS A 79 -2.28 5.77 3.75
C CYS A 79 -1.71 7.17 4.02
N LEU A 80 -2.17 8.22 3.33
CA LEU A 80 -1.86 9.61 3.68
C LEU A 80 -2.76 10.11 4.82
N PRO A 81 -2.27 10.90 5.81
CA PRO A 81 -0.91 11.45 5.95
C PRO A 81 0.06 10.44 6.59
N ILE A 82 1.32 10.48 6.12
CA ILE A 82 2.41 9.60 6.55
C ILE A 82 3.39 10.29 7.48
#